data_AF-A0A7K0SD06-F1
#
_entry.id   AF-A0A7K0SD06-F1
#
_cell.length_a   1.000
_cell.length_b   1.000
_cell.length_c   1.000
_cell.angle_alpha   90.00
_cell.angle_beta   90.00
_cell.angle_gamma   90.00
#
_symmetry.space_group_name_H-M   'P 1'
#
loop_
_entity.id
_entity.type
_entity.pdbx_description
1 polymer ?
#
loop_
_entity_poly.entity_id
_entity_poly.type
_entity_poly.pdbx_seq_one_letter_code
_entity_poly.pdbx_strand_id
1 'polypeptide(L)'
;MKIELSDAVKQLLTRLEDPLFVRAVLSGQRRNMQPDYERVDIKPVLIKDELKLQIVSSDGKKDITKNVEMDFNFEPLFLSGYANLQVDTTTESYSVRVSKKDQAIAGISKVKLTRELSHDRQKQRMLPESNQIFKALEMSDMLGRIKPTKMDKYKQVDEFLRLMSQLIDGQISDQKDISIVDLGCGHAYLTFAVQEFLKDKYQNVSILGVDERLDSKEHNEKVATKLKVKANFVAAKITDIPNQKVDIAIALHACDTATDDAISWAVKNNSKIIMAAPCCMHQLQTQVKQSPEPWGLLTKYGLVKERLVDLMTDSLRAQILKLLGYKVDIVEFIGGEHTARNLLIRAVKSDSSVSDIDRQRYIQMLEQWQVKPYLATLLEHELKAAAQI
;
A
#
# COMPACT_ATOMS: atom_id res chain seq x y z
N MET A 1 -5.52 -40.34 13.88
CA MET A 1 -6.18 -41.66 13.90
C MET A 1 -6.27 -42.19 12.47
N LYS A 2 -6.01 -43.49 12.24
CA LYS A 2 -6.27 -44.09 10.93
C LYS A 2 -7.72 -44.58 10.92
N ILE A 3 -8.49 -44.20 9.90
CA ILE A 3 -9.89 -44.57 9.72
C ILE A 3 -10.17 -44.82 8.24
N GLU A 4 -11.31 -45.45 7.96
CA GLU A 4 -11.84 -45.57 6.60
C GLU A 4 -12.18 -44.18 6.04
N LEU A 5 -11.92 -43.99 4.74
CA LEU A 5 -12.14 -42.70 4.09
C LEU A 5 -13.61 -42.26 4.13
N SER A 6 -14.55 -43.20 3.97
CA SER A 6 -15.99 -42.94 4.06
C SER A 6 -16.37 -42.39 5.44
N ASP A 7 -15.83 -42.95 6.51
CA ASP A 7 -16.08 -42.48 7.88
C ASP A 7 -15.41 -41.13 8.14
N ALA A 8 -14.22 -40.89 7.57
CA ALA A 8 -13.55 -39.60 7.64
C ALA A 8 -14.34 -38.49 6.93
N VAL A 9 -14.92 -38.80 5.76
CA VAL A 9 -15.75 -37.88 4.99
C VAL A 9 -17.05 -37.58 5.72
N LYS A 10 -17.72 -38.57 6.30
CA LYS A 10 -18.90 -38.32 7.16
C LYS A 10 -18.59 -37.34 8.29
N GLN A 11 -17.44 -37.51 8.97
CA GLN A 11 -17.01 -36.60 10.02
C GLN A 11 -16.68 -35.18 9.54
N LEU A 12 -16.23 -35.02 8.29
CA LEU A 12 -16.04 -33.71 7.66
C LEU A 12 -17.39 -33.05 7.36
N LEU A 13 -18.33 -33.81 6.78
CA LEU A 13 -19.67 -33.32 6.43
C LEU A 13 -20.48 -32.90 7.65
N THR A 14 -20.45 -33.67 8.74
CA THR A 14 -21.10 -33.28 10.01
C THR A 14 -20.58 -31.94 10.54
N ARG A 15 -19.30 -31.62 10.34
CA ARG A 15 -18.72 -30.33 10.76
C ARG A 15 -19.03 -29.18 9.82
N LEU A 16 -19.38 -29.48 8.57
CA LEU A 16 -19.84 -28.49 7.60
C LEU A 16 -21.25 -28.00 7.95
N GLU A 17 -22.07 -28.86 8.55
CA GLU A 17 -23.40 -28.55 9.11
C GLU A 17 -23.35 -27.85 10.47
N ASP A 18 -22.17 -27.78 11.13
CA ASP A 18 -22.01 -27.16 12.43
C ASP A 18 -22.29 -25.63 12.35
N PRO A 19 -23.11 -25.05 13.25
CA PRO A 19 -23.32 -23.61 13.31
C PRO A 19 -22.04 -22.78 13.48
N LEU A 20 -20.98 -23.38 13.99
CA LEU A 20 -19.65 -22.80 14.18
C LEU A 20 -18.72 -23.04 12.97
N PHE A 21 -19.21 -23.61 11.88
CA PHE A 21 -18.45 -23.81 10.64
C PHE A 21 -17.88 -22.48 10.11
N VAL A 22 -16.57 -22.49 9.82
CA VAL A 22 -15.83 -21.35 9.29
C VAL A 22 -15.48 -21.57 7.83
N ARG A 23 -14.87 -22.71 7.49
CA ARG A 23 -14.49 -23.05 6.11
C ARG A 23 -14.15 -24.53 5.95
N ALA A 24 -14.20 -25.01 4.71
CA ALA A 24 -13.60 -26.27 4.30
C ALA A 24 -12.61 -26.05 3.15
N VAL A 25 -11.54 -26.85 3.11
CA VAL A 25 -10.52 -26.80 2.08
C VAL A 25 -10.23 -28.20 1.57
N LEU A 26 -10.30 -28.38 0.27
CA LEU A 26 -9.95 -29.61 -0.43
C LEU A 26 -8.78 -29.31 -1.37
N SER A 27 -7.68 -30.04 -1.24
CA SER A 27 -6.48 -29.78 -2.04
C SER A 27 -5.57 -30.99 -2.21
N GLY A 28 -4.73 -30.92 -3.25
CA GLY A 28 -3.79 -31.97 -3.59
C GLY A 28 -4.45 -33.18 -4.23
N GLN A 29 -3.69 -33.93 -5.03
CA GLN A 29 -4.20 -34.99 -5.89
C GLN A 29 -3.84 -36.38 -5.35
N ARG A 30 -4.80 -37.31 -5.34
CA ARG A 30 -4.55 -38.74 -5.08
C ARG A 30 -3.94 -39.44 -6.30
N ARG A 31 -3.15 -40.48 -6.06
CA ARG A 31 -2.51 -41.26 -7.13
C ARG A 31 -3.60 -41.85 -8.05
N ASN A 32 -3.46 -41.63 -9.36
CA ASN A 32 -4.40 -42.10 -10.40
C ASN A 32 -5.81 -41.49 -10.36
N MET A 33 -6.02 -40.40 -9.62
CA MET A 33 -7.25 -39.60 -9.70
C MET A 33 -6.91 -38.21 -10.22
N GLN A 34 -7.77 -37.59 -11.01
CA GLN A 34 -7.62 -36.19 -11.43
C GLN A 34 -8.86 -35.43 -10.97
N PRO A 35 -8.77 -34.66 -9.86
CA PRO A 35 -9.84 -33.75 -9.51
C PRO A 35 -9.91 -32.63 -10.55
N ASP A 36 -11.11 -32.10 -10.80
CA ASP A 36 -11.35 -31.05 -11.80
C ASP A 36 -10.62 -29.72 -11.48
N TYR A 37 -10.26 -29.52 -10.21
CA TYR A 37 -9.61 -28.31 -9.69
C TYR A 37 -8.45 -28.68 -8.77
N GLU A 38 -7.41 -27.85 -8.73
CA GLU A 38 -6.26 -28.03 -7.83
C GLU A 38 -6.63 -27.81 -6.36
N ARG A 39 -7.55 -26.87 -6.13
CA ARG A 39 -8.04 -26.50 -4.80
C ARG A 39 -9.49 -26.06 -4.84
N VAL A 40 -10.25 -26.46 -3.82
CA VAL A 40 -11.61 -25.97 -3.58
C VAL A 40 -11.72 -25.45 -2.14
N ASP A 41 -12.16 -24.22 -1.99
CA ASP A 41 -12.48 -23.60 -0.70
C ASP A 41 -14.00 -23.43 -0.58
N ILE A 42 -14.56 -23.81 0.56
CA ILE A 42 -15.98 -23.69 0.88
C ILE A 42 -16.12 -22.83 2.13
N LYS A 43 -17.02 -21.85 2.14
CA LYS A 43 -17.29 -21.02 3.32
C LYS A 43 -18.75 -20.57 3.39
N PRO A 44 -19.29 -20.32 4.60
CA PRO A 44 -20.62 -19.73 4.73
C PRO A 44 -20.57 -18.24 4.36
N VAL A 45 -21.59 -17.77 3.66
CA VAL A 45 -21.73 -16.37 3.24
C VAL A 45 -23.19 -15.92 3.39
N LEU A 46 -23.40 -14.67 3.78
CA LEU A 46 -24.72 -14.04 3.82
C LEU A 46 -24.95 -13.27 2.51
N ILE A 47 -25.94 -13.67 1.71
CA ILE A 47 -26.29 -13.04 0.43
C ILE A 47 -27.78 -12.67 0.48
N LYS A 48 -28.10 -11.37 0.39
CA LYS A 48 -29.47 -10.86 0.50
C LYS A 48 -30.21 -11.40 1.74
N ASP A 49 -29.51 -11.38 2.87
CA ASP A 49 -29.98 -11.89 4.17
C ASP A 49 -30.27 -13.41 4.25
N GLU A 50 -29.92 -14.18 3.20
CA GLU A 50 -29.95 -15.64 3.20
C GLU A 50 -28.54 -16.21 3.42
N LEU A 51 -28.41 -17.18 4.33
CA LEU A 51 -27.16 -17.89 4.55
C LEU A 51 -26.98 -18.96 3.47
N LYS A 52 -25.87 -18.88 2.72
CA LYS A 52 -25.49 -19.80 1.64
C LYS A 52 -24.07 -20.32 1.84
N LEU A 53 -23.71 -21.35 1.09
CA LEU A 53 -22.34 -21.83 1.00
C LEU A 53 -21.71 -21.37 -0.30
N GLN A 54 -20.59 -20.66 -0.21
CA GLN A 54 -19.80 -20.25 -1.35
C GLN A 54 -18.70 -21.28 -1.59
N ILE A 55 -18.63 -21.77 -2.82
CA ILE A 55 -17.61 -22.69 -3.33
C ILE A 55 -16.71 -21.88 -4.26
N VAL A 56 -15.41 -21.84 -3.97
CA VAL A 56 -14.38 -21.25 -4.83
C VAL A 56 -13.48 -22.38 -5.31
N SER A 57 -13.53 -22.65 -6.60
CA SER A 57 -12.75 -23.70 -7.26
C SER A 57 -11.62 -23.08 -8.08
N SER A 58 -10.37 -23.48 -7.82
CA SER A 58 -9.18 -22.92 -8.47
C SER A 58 -8.46 -23.98 -9.31
N ASP A 59 -8.18 -23.66 -10.57
CA ASP A 59 -7.37 -24.48 -11.49
C ASP A 59 -5.90 -24.03 -11.58
N GLY A 60 -5.47 -23.13 -10.68
CA GLY A 60 -4.14 -22.53 -10.67
C GLY A 60 -3.99 -21.30 -11.58
N LYS A 61 -4.94 -21.04 -12.47
CA LYS A 61 -4.96 -19.87 -13.37
C LYS A 61 -6.19 -18.98 -13.15
N LYS A 62 -7.32 -19.57 -12.79
CA LYS A 62 -8.61 -18.89 -12.62
C LYS A 62 -9.35 -19.49 -11.43
N ASP A 63 -10.09 -18.62 -10.75
CA ASP A 63 -10.99 -18.99 -9.67
C ASP A 63 -12.43 -18.87 -10.16
N ILE A 64 -13.20 -19.95 -9.97
CA ILE A 64 -14.63 -20.02 -10.28
C ILE A 64 -15.40 -20.01 -8.97
N THR A 65 -16.31 -19.03 -8.83
CA THR A 65 -17.15 -18.90 -7.62
C THR A 65 -18.58 -19.34 -7.91
N LYS A 66 -19.12 -20.22 -7.07
CA LYS A 66 -20.52 -20.67 -7.10
C LYS A 66 -21.11 -20.60 -5.69
N ASN A 67 -22.33 -20.08 -5.57
CA ASN A 67 -23.07 -20.11 -4.29
C ASN A 67 -24.14 -21.20 -4.37
N VAL A 68 -24.27 -21.99 -3.31
CA VAL A 68 -25.24 -23.08 -3.16
C VAL A 68 -25.98 -22.96 -1.84
N GLU A 69 -27.14 -23.60 -1.75
CA GLU A 69 -27.93 -23.66 -0.52
C GLU A 69 -27.22 -24.50 0.57
N MET A 70 -27.61 -24.31 1.82
CA MET A 70 -26.98 -24.99 2.97
C MET A 70 -27.15 -26.52 2.95
N ASP A 71 -28.17 -27.03 2.26
CA ASP A 71 -28.49 -28.47 2.11
C ASP A 71 -27.78 -29.12 0.90
N PHE A 72 -26.86 -28.40 0.24
CA PHE A 72 -26.12 -28.93 -0.90
C PHE A 72 -25.29 -30.17 -0.51
N ASN A 73 -25.41 -31.23 -1.30
CA ASN A 73 -24.68 -32.47 -1.05
C ASN A 73 -23.20 -32.36 -1.48
N PHE A 74 -22.31 -32.21 -0.48
CA PHE A 74 -20.86 -32.16 -0.69
C PHE A 74 -20.16 -33.53 -0.72
N GLU A 75 -20.85 -34.63 -0.42
CA GLU A 75 -20.22 -35.96 -0.37
C GLU A 75 -19.50 -36.34 -1.67
N PRO A 76 -20.06 -36.12 -2.89
CA PRO A 76 -19.36 -36.39 -4.13
C PRO A 76 -18.07 -35.58 -4.29
N LEU A 77 -18.06 -34.33 -3.82
CA LEU A 77 -16.90 -33.44 -3.90
C LEU A 77 -15.79 -33.87 -2.94
N PHE A 78 -16.12 -34.30 -1.73
CA PHE A 78 -15.14 -34.80 -0.77
C PHE A 78 -14.53 -36.15 -1.20
N LEU A 79 -15.23 -36.90 -2.05
CA LEU A 79 -14.76 -38.16 -2.62
C LEU A 79 -14.09 -38.01 -4.00
N SER A 80 -14.04 -36.81 -4.59
CA SER A 80 -13.64 -36.58 -6.00
C SER A 80 -12.14 -36.69 -6.31
N GLY A 81 -11.31 -37.06 -5.33
CA GLY A 81 -9.89 -37.37 -5.57
C GLY A 81 -8.89 -36.49 -4.84
N TYR A 82 -9.35 -35.60 -3.96
CA TYR A 82 -8.47 -34.78 -3.12
C TYR A 82 -7.69 -35.60 -2.09
N ALA A 83 -6.42 -35.26 -1.88
CA ALA A 83 -5.54 -35.94 -0.94
C ALA A 83 -5.55 -35.31 0.46
N ASN A 84 -5.87 -34.02 0.56
CA ASN A 84 -6.00 -33.29 1.81
C ASN A 84 -7.39 -32.67 1.89
N LEU A 85 -8.10 -32.97 2.96
CA LEU A 85 -9.43 -32.44 3.28
C LEU A 85 -9.35 -31.80 4.65
N GLN A 86 -9.91 -30.62 4.81
CA GLN A 86 -9.94 -29.91 6.09
C GLN A 86 -11.27 -29.20 6.26
N VAL A 87 -11.83 -29.29 7.47
CA VAL A 87 -13.00 -28.50 7.89
C VAL A 87 -12.66 -27.82 9.21
N ASP A 88 -12.81 -26.50 9.22
CA ASP A 88 -12.53 -25.64 10.36
C ASP A 88 -13.85 -25.12 10.95
N THR A 89 -13.98 -25.22 12.27
CA THR A 89 -14.96 -24.50 13.09
C THR A 89 -14.26 -23.36 13.84
N THR A 90 -14.99 -22.56 14.61
CA THR A 90 -14.40 -21.50 15.43
C THR A 90 -13.44 -22.01 16.51
N THR A 91 -13.56 -23.29 16.91
CA THR A 91 -12.84 -23.89 18.04
C THR A 91 -11.94 -25.07 17.63
N GLU A 92 -12.21 -25.72 16.50
CA GLU A 92 -11.52 -26.94 16.09
C GLU A 92 -11.22 -26.97 14.59
N SER A 93 -10.11 -27.61 14.22
CA SER A 93 -9.78 -27.95 12.85
C SER A 93 -9.70 -29.46 12.72
N TYR A 94 -10.55 -30.01 11.87
CA TYR A 94 -10.55 -31.43 11.52
C TYR A 94 -9.88 -31.61 10.16
N SER A 95 -8.71 -32.26 10.16
CA SER A 95 -7.91 -32.49 8.97
C SER A 95 -7.85 -33.97 8.65
N VAL A 96 -7.96 -34.32 7.36
CA VAL A 96 -7.87 -35.67 6.83
C VAL A 96 -6.86 -35.68 5.70
N ARG A 97 -5.81 -36.49 5.85
CA ARG A 97 -4.89 -36.79 4.76
C ARG A 97 -5.14 -38.21 4.27
N VAL A 98 -5.45 -38.36 2.98
CA VAL A 98 -5.66 -39.67 2.36
C VAL A 98 -4.33 -40.24 1.91
N SER A 99 -4.02 -41.45 2.37
CA SER A 99 -2.79 -42.16 2.02
C SER A 99 -2.88 -42.83 0.64
N LYS A 100 -1.75 -43.38 0.16
CA LYS A 100 -1.67 -44.10 -1.13
C LYS A 100 -2.48 -45.41 -1.19
N LYS A 101 -3.05 -45.88 -0.07
CA LYS A 101 -3.88 -47.09 0.04
C LYS A 101 -5.35 -46.77 0.40
N ASP A 102 -5.80 -45.56 0.10
CA ASP A 102 -7.12 -45.02 0.48
C ASP A 102 -7.46 -45.04 1.98
N GLN A 103 -6.48 -45.28 2.85
CA GLN A 103 -6.64 -45.07 4.29
C GLN A 103 -6.56 -43.59 4.63
N ALA A 104 -7.51 -43.10 5.43
CA ALA A 104 -7.55 -41.73 5.90
C ALA A 104 -6.79 -41.59 7.23
N ILE A 105 -5.91 -40.60 7.30
CA ILE A 105 -5.24 -40.19 8.53
C ILE A 105 -5.93 -38.90 8.98
N ALA A 106 -6.81 -39.01 9.98
CA ALA A 106 -7.54 -37.90 10.55
C ALA A 106 -6.84 -37.32 11.79
N GLY A 107 -6.89 -36.00 11.95
CA GLY A 107 -6.37 -35.29 13.11
C GLY A 107 -7.27 -34.12 13.49
N ILE A 108 -7.40 -33.88 14.80
CA ILE A 108 -8.16 -32.76 15.37
C ILE A 108 -7.16 -31.85 16.09
N SER A 109 -7.22 -30.56 15.82
CA SER A 109 -6.48 -29.55 16.57
C SER A 109 -7.45 -28.48 17.10
N LYS A 110 -7.15 -27.93 18.28
CA LYS A 110 -7.86 -26.76 18.79
C LYS A 110 -7.36 -25.52 18.06
N VAL A 111 -8.28 -24.70 17.57
CA VAL A 111 -7.99 -23.44 16.90
C VAL A 111 -8.89 -22.34 17.49
N LYS A 112 -8.55 -21.09 17.23
CA LYS A 112 -9.42 -19.95 17.55
C LYS A 112 -9.62 -19.16 16.27
N LEU A 113 -10.72 -19.43 15.59
CA LEU A 113 -11.06 -18.84 14.30
C LEU A 113 -12.35 -18.02 14.41
N THR A 114 -12.44 -16.98 13.59
CA THR A 114 -13.62 -16.12 13.51
C THR A 114 -14.41 -16.47 12.26
N ARG A 115 -15.73 -16.60 12.39
CA ARG A 115 -16.64 -16.84 11.26
C ARG A 115 -16.94 -15.51 10.55
N GLU A 116 -16.42 -15.35 9.33
CA GLU A 116 -16.71 -14.18 8.48
C GLU A 116 -17.83 -14.53 7.49
N LEU A 117 -19.01 -13.93 7.68
CA LEU A 117 -20.19 -14.15 6.82
C LEU A 117 -20.30 -13.16 5.67
N SER A 118 -19.44 -12.14 5.60
CA SER A 118 -19.46 -11.18 4.49
C SER A 118 -19.01 -11.86 3.19
N HIS A 119 -19.91 -11.88 2.19
CA HIS A 119 -19.60 -12.41 0.86
C HIS A 119 -18.58 -11.53 0.10
N ASP A 120 -18.59 -10.22 0.39
CA ASP A 120 -17.51 -9.33 0.01
C ASP A 120 -16.38 -9.45 1.02
N ARG A 121 -15.18 -9.68 0.50
CA ARG A 121 -13.94 -9.56 1.26
C ARG A 121 -13.87 -8.09 1.74
N GLN A 122 -14.29 -7.80 2.96
CA GLN A 122 -14.11 -6.47 3.54
C GLN A 122 -12.59 -6.25 3.61
N LYS A 123 -12.06 -5.51 2.63
CA LYS A 123 -10.65 -5.11 2.63
C LYS A 123 -10.42 -4.38 3.96
N GLN A 124 -9.54 -4.90 4.81
CA GLN A 124 -9.14 -4.20 6.02
C GLN A 124 -8.54 -2.86 5.61
N ARG A 125 -9.29 -1.79 5.88
CA ARG A 125 -8.90 -0.40 5.61
C ARG A 125 -8.09 0.14 6.77
N MET A 126 -7.14 1.01 6.47
CA MET A 126 -6.30 1.67 7.47
C MET A 126 -7.12 2.60 8.37
N LEU A 127 -8.15 3.24 7.80
CA LEU A 127 -9.17 4.00 8.53
C LEU A 127 -10.57 3.56 8.06
N PRO A 128 -11.54 3.37 8.97
CA PRO A 128 -12.90 3.02 8.58
C PRO A 128 -13.58 4.17 7.83
N GLU A 129 -14.49 3.86 6.89
CA GLU A 129 -15.24 4.88 6.11
C GLU A 129 -16.02 5.85 7.00
N SER A 130 -16.50 5.36 8.14
CA SER A 130 -17.24 6.12 9.14
C SER A 130 -16.35 7.05 9.99
N ASN A 131 -15.04 7.10 9.74
CA ASN A 131 -14.14 7.95 10.50
C ASN A 131 -14.54 9.43 10.36
N GLN A 132 -14.56 10.15 11.47
CA GLN A 132 -14.95 11.56 11.56
C GLN A 132 -14.14 12.47 10.63
N ILE A 133 -12.88 12.12 10.30
CA ILE A 133 -12.06 12.92 9.38
C ILE A 133 -12.72 13.02 8.00
N PHE A 134 -13.32 11.92 7.52
CA PHE A 134 -13.93 11.90 6.20
C PHE A 134 -15.20 12.74 6.17
N LYS A 135 -15.91 12.85 7.30
CA LYS A 135 -17.03 13.78 7.44
C LYS A 135 -16.55 15.24 7.52
N ALA A 136 -15.46 15.51 8.23
CA ALA A 136 -14.90 16.84 8.34
C ALA A 136 -14.34 17.37 7.00
N LEU A 137 -13.81 16.47 6.17
CA LEU A 137 -13.30 16.73 4.82
C LEU A 137 -14.37 16.63 3.72
N GLU A 138 -15.65 16.49 4.10
CA GLU A 138 -16.78 16.37 3.18
C GLU A 138 -16.68 15.18 2.19
N MET A 139 -15.89 14.17 2.55
CA MET A 139 -15.70 12.94 1.79
C MET A 139 -16.81 11.90 2.05
N SER A 140 -17.42 11.90 3.23
CA SER A 140 -18.51 11.00 3.59
C SER A 140 -19.88 11.70 3.64
N ASP A 141 -20.96 10.91 3.56
CA ASP A 141 -22.33 11.35 3.82
C ASP A 141 -22.62 11.44 5.33
N MET A 142 -23.85 11.82 5.70
CA MET A 142 -24.26 11.92 7.09
C MET A 142 -24.28 10.58 7.83
N LEU A 143 -24.39 9.48 7.08
CA LEU A 143 -24.42 8.10 7.58
C LEU A 143 -23.01 7.50 7.69
N GLY A 144 -21.96 8.26 7.35
CA GLY A 144 -20.58 7.81 7.45
C GLY A 144 -20.12 6.92 6.30
N ARG A 145 -20.80 6.96 5.15
CA ARG A 145 -20.38 6.25 3.92
C ARG A 145 -19.63 7.19 3.01
N ILE A 146 -18.53 6.74 2.40
CA ILE A 146 -17.79 7.59 1.46
C ILE A 146 -18.66 7.90 0.24
N LYS A 147 -18.72 9.17 -0.17
CA LYS A 147 -19.44 9.60 -1.37
C LYS A 147 -18.85 8.90 -2.59
N PRO A 148 -19.65 8.41 -3.55
CA PRO A 148 -19.13 7.75 -4.76
C PRO A 148 -18.07 8.58 -5.50
N THR A 149 -18.26 9.90 -5.58
CA THR A 149 -17.33 10.85 -6.22
C THR A 149 -16.01 11.07 -5.46
N LYS A 150 -15.87 10.50 -4.26
CA LYS A 150 -14.70 10.62 -3.38
C LYS A 150 -14.03 9.28 -3.10
N MET A 151 -14.53 8.19 -3.69
CA MET A 151 -13.98 6.84 -3.50
C MET A 151 -12.52 6.72 -3.92
N ASP A 152 -12.12 7.36 -5.01
CA ASP A 152 -10.73 7.31 -5.48
C ASP A 152 -9.78 8.00 -4.49
N LYS A 153 -10.19 9.15 -3.94
CA LYS A 153 -9.45 9.83 -2.87
C LYS A 153 -9.35 8.98 -1.60
N TYR A 154 -10.43 8.27 -1.25
CA TYR A 154 -10.42 7.37 -0.11
C TYR A 154 -9.45 6.20 -0.30
N LYS A 155 -9.43 5.58 -1.49
CA LYS A 155 -8.44 4.54 -1.84
C LYS A 155 -7.01 5.07 -1.79
N GLN A 156 -6.78 6.29 -2.28
CA GLN A 156 -5.47 6.95 -2.24
C GLN A 156 -5.00 7.14 -0.79
N VAL A 157 -5.89 7.60 0.10
CA VAL A 157 -5.59 7.71 1.53
C VAL A 157 -5.27 6.35 2.14
N ASP A 158 -6.10 5.33 1.88
CA ASP A 158 -5.90 3.98 2.42
C ASP A 158 -4.54 3.38 2.02
N GLU A 159 -4.17 3.49 0.74
CA GLU A 159 -2.91 2.95 0.24
C GLU A 159 -1.71 3.76 0.73
N PHE A 160 -1.83 5.08 0.83
CA PHE A 160 -0.76 5.91 1.41
C PHE A 160 -0.46 5.52 2.85
N LEU A 161 -1.50 5.38 3.67
CA LEU A 161 -1.35 4.98 5.08
C LEU A 161 -0.73 3.58 5.20
N ARG A 162 -1.10 2.65 4.30
CA ARG A 162 -0.49 1.33 4.21
C ARG A 162 1.02 1.44 3.92
N LEU A 163 1.40 2.19 2.89
CA LEU A 163 2.81 2.40 2.53
C LEU A 163 3.60 3.12 3.62
N MET A 164 2.99 4.10 4.30
CA MET A 164 3.59 4.81 5.43
C MET A 164 3.83 3.90 6.64
N SER A 165 2.85 3.05 6.97
CA SER A 165 2.94 2.16 8.13
C SER A 165 4.18 1.25 8.06
N GLN A 166 4.53 0.78 6.86
CA GLN A 166 5.71 -0.04 6.61
C GLN A 166 7.04 0.70 6.90
N LEU A 167 7.07 2.03 6.74
CA LEU A 167 8.27 2.83 6.99
C LEU A 167 8.41 3.18 8.48
N ILE A 168 7.29 3.47 9.14
CA ILE A 168 7.25 3.89 10.54
C ILE A 168 7.75 2.78 11.46
N ASP A 169 7.27 1.56 11.24
CA ASP A 169 7.52 0.41 12.11
C ASP A 169 9.01 -0.01 12.18
N GLY A 170 9.87 0.56 11.34
CA GLY A 170 11.31 0.28 11.30
C GLY A 170 12.23 1.45 11.65
N GLN A 171 11.71 2.63 12.04
CA GLN A 171 12.53 3.84 12.18
C GLN A 171 12.19 4.73 13.38
N ILE A 172 10.90 4.91 13.67
CA ILE A 172 10.44 5.92 14.64
C ILE A 172 9.45 5.37 15.67
N SER A 173 9.32 4.05 15.75
CA SER A 173 8.41 3.34 16.67
C SER A 173 8.62 3.64 18.14
N ASP A 174 9.84 4.00 18.54
CA ASP A 174 10.20 4.23 19.95
C ASP A 174 10.00 5.68 20.40
N GLN A 175 9.57 6.58 19.51
CA GLN A 175 9.36 7.98 19.86
C GLN A 175 8.00 8.20 20.54
N LYS A 176 7.96 9.08 21.54
CA LYS A 176 6.70 9.52 22.16
C LYS A 176 5.99 10.58 21.32
N ASP A 177 6.77 11.46 20.72
CA ASP A 177 6.29 12.60 19.94
C ASP A 177 6.76 12.45 18.50
N ILE A 178 5.90 12.87 17.57
CA ILE A 178 6.19 12.84 16.14
C ILE A 178 5.78 14.15 15.47
N SER A 179 6.68 14.70 14.67
CA SER A 179 6.40 15.89 13.85
C SER A 179 6.35 15.53 12.36
N ILE A 180 5.31 16.02 11.69
CA ILE A 180 5.06 15.79 10.27
C ILE A 180 4.93 17.14 9.56
N VAL A 181 5.52 17.23 8.38
CA VAL A 181 5.29 18.34 7.46
C VAL A 181 4.68 17.81 6.16
N ASP A 182 3.70 18.53 5.62
CA ASP A 182 3.12 18.28 4.30
C ASP A 182 3.34 19.50 3.40
N LEU A 183 4.24 19.35 2.44
CA LEU A 183 4.77 20.39 1.57
C LEU A 183 4.02 20.34 0.24
N GLY A 184 3.07 21.27 0.05
CA GLY A 184 2.08 21.24 -1.02
C GLY A 184 0.79 20.54 -0.60
N CYS A 185 0.29 20.81 0.61
CA CYS A 185 -0.77 20.00 1.23
C CYS A 185 -2.16 20.17 0.59
N GLY A 186 -2.41 21.21 -0.19
CA GLY A 186 -3.73 21.50 -0.76
C GLY A 186 -4.82 21.52 0.31
N HIS A 187 -5.90 20.75 0.11
CA HIS A 187 -6.99 20.59 1.09
C HIS A 187 -6.68 19.57 2.21
N ALA A 188 -5.42 19.15 2.35
CA ALA A 188 -4.88 18.40 3.48
C ALA A 188 -5.60 17.09 3.86
N TYR A 189 -6.35 16.47 2.94
CA TYR A 189 -7.10 15.24 3.23
C TYR A 189 -6.19 14.12 3.71
N LEU A 190 -5.02 13.99 3.08
CA LEU A 190 -4.02 13.03 3.47
C LEU A 190 -3.34 13.41 4.77
N THR A 191 -3.02 14.69 4.94
CA THR A 191 -2.43 15.24 6.16
C THR A 191 -3.26 14.88 7.39
N PHE A 192 -4.58 15.10 7.33
CA PHE A 192 -5.49 14.74 8.42
C PHE A 192 -5.65 13.23 8.59
N ALA A 193 -5.62 12.45 7.51
CA ALA A 193 -5.65 11.00 7.61
C ALA A 193 -4.39 10.42 8.28
N VAL A 194 -3.22 10.99 7.98
CA VAL A 194 -1.96 10.65 8.65
C VAL A 194 -2.04 11.02 10.13
N GLN A 195 -2.56 12.20 10.46
CA GLN A 195 -2.78 12.61 11.85
C GLN A 195 -3.61 11.59 12.62
N GLU A 196 -4.76 11.23 12.05
CA GLU A 196 -5.73 10.32 12.66
C GLU A 196 -5.18 8.91 12.77
N PHE A 197 -4.39 8.46 11.79
CA PHE A 197 -3.74 7.14 11.81
C PHE A 197 -2.65 7.04 12.88
N LEU A 198 -1.95 8.13 13.18
CA LEU A 198 -0.82 8.14 14.11
C LEU A 198 -1.20 8.53 15.54
N LYS A 199 -2.37 9.14 15.76
CA LYS A 199 -2.77 9.68 17.07
C LYS A 199 -2.78 8.63 18.20
N ASP A 200 -3.07 7.38 17.89
CA ASP A 200 -3.14 6.29 18.88
C ASP A 200 -1.78 5.61 19.06
N LYS A 201 -0.83 5.83 18.14
CA LYS A 201 0.53 5.30 18.20
C LYS A 201 1.50 6.21 18.97
N TYR A 202 1.24 7.51 19.01
CA TYR A 202 2.12 8.52 19.59
C TYR A 202 1.38 9.39 20.61
N GLN A 203 2.09 9.85 21.64
CA GLN A 203 1.51 10.75 22.65
C GLN A 203 1.20 12.13 22.07
N ASN A 204 2.09 12.65 21.21
CA ASN A 204 1.88 13.91 20.52
C ASN A 204 2.17 13.76 19.03
N VAL A 205 1.19 14.10 18.20
CA VAL A 205 1.34 14.22 16.74
C VAL A 205 1.16 15.69 16.39
N SER A 206 2.22 16.33 15.89
CA SER A 206 2.16 17.72 15.41
C SER A 206 2.31 17.78 13.91
N ILE A 207 1.47 18.58 13.27
CA ILE A 207 1.45 18.75 11.82
C ILE A 207 1.71 20.19 11.44
N LEU A 208 2.53 20.37 10.39
CA LEU A 208 2.61 21.59 9.62
C LEU A 208 2.22 21.32 8.16
N GLY A 209 1.12 21.91 7.70
CA GLY A 209 0.77 21.94 6.27
C GLY A 209 1.24 23.23 5.62
N VAL A 210 1.83 23.13 4.44
CA VAL A 210 2.31 24.27 3.65
C VAL A 210 1.65 24.22 2.27
N ASP A 211 1.03 25.32 1.87
CA ASP A 211 0.48 25.50 0.52
C ASP A 211 0.62 26.97 0.13
N GLU A 212 0.76 27.29 -1.16
CA GLU A 212 0.83 28.70 -1.57
C GLU A 212 -0.52 29.41 -1.48
N ARG A 213 -1.63 28.65 -1.50
CA ARG A 213 -2.96 29.22 -1.61
C ARG A 213 -3.58 29.50 -0.25
N LEU A 214 -3.97 30.76 -0.03
CA LEU A 214 -4.59 31.21 1.22
C LEU A 214 -5.93 30.50 1.51
N ASP A 215 -6.71 30.19 0.46
CA ASP A 215 -7.98 29.47 0.59
C ASP A 215 -7.81 28.07 1.22
N SER A 216 -6.72 27.40 0.88
CA SER A 216 -6.34 26.08 1.36
C SER A 216 -5.96 26.13 2.82
N LYS A 217 -5.14 27.13 3.21
CA LYS A 217 -4.83 27.40 4.62
C LYS A 217 -6.10 27.60 5.44
N GLU A 218 -6.96 28.53 5.04
CA GLU A 218 -8.18 28.86 5.80
C GLU A 218 -9.14 27.67 5.91
N HIS A 219 -9.29 26.89 4.83
CA HIS A 219 -10.07 25.66 4.84
C HIS A 219 -9.51 24.65 5.84
N ASN A 220 -8.20 24.40 5.80
CA ASN A 220 -7.55 23.42 6.63
C ASN A 220 -7.55 23.82 8.12
N GLU A 221 -7.38 25.10 8.45
CA GLU A 221 -7.49 25.60 9.83
C GLU A 221 -8.90 25.39 10.41
N LYS A 222 -9.95 25.58 9.59
CA LYS A 222 -11.34 25.28 9.99
C LYS A 222 -11.54 23.79 10.23
N VAL A 223 -10.99 22.93 9.36
CA VAL A 223 -11.05 21.47 9.53
C VAL A 223 -10.30 21.03 10.79
N ALA A 224 -9.09 21.57 11.03
CA ALA A 224 -8.29 21.26 12.20
C ALA A 224 -9.01 21.64 13.51
N THR A 225 -9.63 22.81 13.54
CA THR A 225 -10.45 23.27 14.68
C THR A 225 -11.63 22.33 14.93
N LYS A 226 -12.33 21.93 13.87
CA LYS A 226 -13.48 21.00 13.95
C LYS A 226 -13.08 19.63 14.49
N LEU A 227 -11.92 19.13 14.07
CA LEU A 227 -11.38 17.84 14.50
C LEU A 227 -10.63 17.90 15.84
N LYS A 228 -10.36 19.10 16.37
CA LYS A 228 -9.56 19.35 17.58
C LYS A 228 -8.17 18.73 17.51
N VAL A 229 -7.53 18.83 16.35
CA VAL A 229 -6.20 18.26 16.09
C VAL A 229 -5.13 19.33 16.13
N LYS A 230 -3.92 18.97 16.57
CA LYS A 230 -2.76 19.86 16.63
C LYS A 230 -2.10 19.98 15.25
N ALA A 231 -2.71 20.75 14.37
CA ALA A 231 -2.23 21.01 13.02
C ALA A 231 -2.19 22.52 12.73
N ASN A 232 -1.05 23.00 12.24
CA ASN A 232 -0.84 24.38 11.81
C ASN A 232 -0.72 24.42 10.28
N PHE A 233 -1.22 25.50 9.66
CA PHE A 233 -1.15 25.67 8.21
C PHE A 233 -0.56 27.04 7.85
N VAL A 234 0.32 27.05 6.85
CA VAL A 234 1.00 28.27 6.39
C VAL A 234 0.76 28.44 4.90
N ALA A 235 0.37 29.67 4.52
CA ALA A 235 0.20 30.10 3.14
C ALA A 235 1.53 30.68 2.63
N ALA A 236 2.41 29.85 2.09
CA ALA A 236 3.74 30.24 1.64
C ALA A 236 4.31 29.25 0.62
N LYS A 237 5.37 29.67 -0.07
CA LYS A 237 6.19 28.75 -0.87
C LYS A 237 6.98 27.84 0.04
N ILE A 238 7.26 26.62 -0.42
CA ILE A 238 8.10 25.66 0.30
C ILE A 238 9.48 26.25 0.62
N THR A 239 10.05 27.02 -0.32
CA THR A 239 11.36 27.68 -0.17
C THR A 239 11.41 28.72 0.95
N ASP A 240 10.25 29.26 1.36
CA ASP A 240 10.16 30.32 2.35
C ASP A 240 9.93 29.77 3.77
N ILE A 241 9.78 28.45 3.90
CA ILE A 241 9.54 27.80 5.19
C ILE A 241 10.86 27.68 5.96
N PRO A 242 10.93 28.21 7.20
CA PRO A 242 12.14 28.15 7.99
C PRO A 242 12.50 26.70 8.34
N ASN A 243 13.79 26.45 8.47
CA ASN A 243 14.28 25.16 8.92
C ASN A 243 13.79 24.85 10.33
N GLN A 244 13.27 23.64 10.51
CA GLN A 244 12.80 23.09 11.77
C GLN A 244 12.92 21.56 11.75
N LYS A 245 13.11 20.96 12.93
CA LYS A 245 13.19 19.51 13.04
C LYS A 245 11.85 18.86 12.71
N VAL A 246 11.86 17.95 11.73
CA VAL A 246 10.70 17.12 11.37
C VAL A 246 11.07 15.65 11.34
N ASP A 247 10.15 14.75 11.71
CA ASP A 247 10.37 13.30 11.58
C ASP A 247 9.94 12.81 10.19
N ILE A 248 8.77 13.24 9.71
CA ILE A 248 8.20 12.82 8.42
C ILE A 248 7.95 14.05 7.53
N ALA A 249 8.48 14.02 6.32
CA ALA A 249 8.13 14.97 5.26
C ALA A 249 7.31 14.30 4.17
N ILE A 250 6.19 14.91 3.81
CA ILE A 250 5.28 14.46 2.76
C ILE A 250 5.23 15.55 1.68
N ALA A 251 5.24 15.12 0.41
CA ALA A 251 5.06 16.03 -0.72
C ALA A 251 4.32 15.30 -1.84
N LEU A 252 2.99 15.44 -1.90
CA LEU A 252 2.19 14.82 -2.93
C LEU A 252 1.68 15.85 -3.93
N HIS A 253 1.88 15.57 -5.22
CA HIS A 253 1.45 16.46 -6.30
C HIS A 253 2.11 17.85 -6.27
N ALA A 254 3.27 17.98 -5.62
CA ALA A 254 4.13 19.14 -5.79
C ALA A 254 4.69 19.13 -7.23
N CYS A 255 4.04 19.85 -8.14
CA CYS A 255 4.38 19.80 -9.56
C CYS A 255 5.74 20.44 -9.88
N ASP A 256 6.38 19.95 -10.94
CA ASP A 256 7.64 20.45 -11.49
C ASP A 256 8.75 20.49 -10.42
N THR A 257 9.37 21.65 -10.22
CA THR A 257 10.45 21.84 -9.25
C THR A 257 9.98 21.82 -7.80
N ALA A 258 8.67 21.93 -7.52
CA ALA A 258 8.18 21.95 -6.15
C ALA A 258 8.42 20.63 -5.42
N THR A 259 8.44 19.48 -6.12
CA THR A 259 8.87 18.21 -5.52
C THR A 259 10.34 18.28 -5.09
N ASP A 260 11.20 18.91 -5.88
CA ASP A 260 12.62 19.04 -5.56
C ASP A 260 12.83 20.02 -4.39
N ASP A 261 12.08 21.12 -4.34
CA ASP A 261 12.07 22.04 -3.20
C ASP A 261 11.66 21.32 -1.91
N ALA A 262 10.62 20.47 -1.98
CA ALA A 262 10.16 19.70 -0.83
C ALA A 262 11.20 18.67 -0.36
N ILE A 263 11.80 17.93 -1.29
CA ILE A 263 12.86 16.95 -0.96
C ILE A 263 14.08 17.67 -0.38
N SER A 264 14.50 18.79 -0.98
CA SER A 264 15.62 19.60 -0.50
C SER A 264 15.36 20.12 0.92
N TRP A 265 14.17 20.68 1.16
CA TRP A 265 13.77 21.12 2.49
C TRP A 265 13.80 19.97 3.49
N ALA A 266 13.27 18.80 3.13
CA ALA A 266 13.22 17.63 4.01
C ALA A 266 14.62 17.12 4.38
N VAL A 267 15.55 17.08 3.42
CA VAL A 267 16.95 16.70 3.63
C VAL A 267 17.65 17.70 4.55
N LYS A 268 17.55 19.00 4.27
CA LYS A 268 18.17 20.07 5.08
C LYS A 268 17.69 20.07 6.53
N ASN A 269 16.45 19.62 6.73
CA ASN A 269 15.82 19.50 8.03
C ASN A 269 16.00 18.12 8.68
N ASN A 270 16.84 17.27 8.10
CA ASN A 270 17.18 15.94 8.63
C ASN A 270 15.96 15.03 8.87
N SER A 271 14.96 15.14 7.99
CA SER A 271 13.75 14.29 8.06
C SER A 271 14.14 12.82 8.06
N LYS A 272 13.54 12.03 8.95
CA LYS A 272 13.81 10.59 9.05
C LYS A 272 13.11 9.81 7.95
N ILE A 273 11.92 10.27 7.57
CA ILE A 273 11.11 9.66 6.50
C ILE A 273 10.72 10.76 5.52
N ILE A 274 10.87 10.48 4.23
CA ILE A 274 10.41 11.34 3.13
C ILE A 274 9.51 10.50 2.23
N MET A 275 8.31 10.99 1.94
CA MET A 275 7.36 10.36 1.02
C MET A 275 6.92 11.39 -0.02
N ALA A 276 7.36 11.23 -1.26
CA ALA A 276 7.07 12.16 -2.34
C ALA A 276 6.39 11.45 -3.51
N ALA A 277 5.27 11.99 -4.00
CA ALA A 277 4.61 11.53 -5.22
C ALA A 277 4.75 12.60 -6.32
N PRO A 278 5.75 12.44 -7.21
CA PRO A 278 5.97 13.37 -8.31
C PRO A 278 4.82 13.32 -9.30
N CYS A 279 4.39 14.48 -9.79
CA CYS A 279 3.26 14.58 -10.73
C CYS A 279 3.73 14.82 -12.17
N CYS A 280 4.48 15.88 -12.43
CA CYS A 280 5.04 16.22 -13.74
C CYS A 280 6.37 16.93 -13.52
N MET A 281 7.34 16.77 -14.42
CA MET A 281 8.60 17.53 -14.37
C MET A 281 8.95 18.07 -15.75
N HIS A 282 8.87 19.39 -15.92
CA HIS A 282 9.23 20.02 -17.18
C HIS A 282 10.73 20.38 -17.23
N GLN A 283 11.32 20.71 -16.08
CA GLN A 283 12.69 21.21 -16.03
C GLN A 283 13.71 20.25 -16.67
N LEU A 284 13.68 18.95 -16.35
CA LEU A 284 14.62 17.99 -16.95
C LEU A 284 14.32 17.75 -18.44
N GLN A 285 13.04 17.77 -18.83
CA GLN A 285 12.61 17.62 -20.22
C GLN A 285 13.19 18.70 -21.13
N THR A 286 13.33 19.94 -20.64
CA THR A 286 13.93 21.05 -21.41
C THR A 286 15.44 20.90 -21.65
N GLN A 287 16.13 20.10 -20.82
CA GLN A 287 17.57 19.89 -20.93
C GLN A 287 17.94 18.79 -21.95
N VAL A 288 17.09 17.76 -22.07
CA VAL A 288 17.34 16.61 -22.96
C VAL A 288 17.09 17.02 -24.42
N LYS A 289 18.08 17.66 -25.05
CA LYS A 289 18.04 18.05 -26.47
C LYS A 289 18.46 16.91 -27.39
N GLN A 290 19.48 16.16 -27.00
CA GLN A 290 19.98 14.97 -27.68
C GLN A 290 20.06 13.83 -26.66
N SER A 291 19.75 12.61 -27.09
CA SER A 291 19.88 11.42 -26.26
C SER A 291 21.11 10.63 -26.69
N PRO A 292 21.80 9.97 -25.74
CA PRO A 292 22.92 9.10 -26.08
C PRO A 292 22.43 7.92 -26.93
N GLU A 293 23.20 7.48 -27.92
CA GLU A 293 22.86 6.24 -28.63
C GLU A 293 22.93 5.03 -27.68
N PRO A 294 22.05 4.02 -27.80
CA PRO A 294 20.99 3.86 -28.81
C PRO A 294 19.61 4.43 -28.41
N TRP A 295 19.55 5.32 -27.41
CA TRP A 295 18.29 5.80 -26.83
C TRP A 295 17.46 6.67 -27.77
N GLY A 296 18.03 7.09 -28.91
CA GLY A 296 17.31 7.71 -30.03
C GLY A 296 16.07 6.90 -30.45
N LEU A 297 16.09 5.57 -30.30
CA LEU A 297 14.94 4.70 -30.55
C LEU A 297 13.70 5.08 -29.73
N LEU A 298 13.89 5.44 -28.45
CA LEU A 298 12.80 5.82 -27.54
C LEU A 298 12.50 7.32 -27.62
N THR A 299 13.53 8.15 -27.69
CA THR A 299 13.38 9.61 -27.58
C THR A 299 12.91 10.30 -28.85
N LYS A 300 12.88 9.59 -30.00
CA LYS A 300 12.35 10.13 -31.27
C LYS A 300 10.83 10.36 -31.23
N TYR A 301 10.11 9.69 -30.34
CA TYR A 301 8.67 9.88 -30.15
C TYR A 301 8.42 10.73 -28.91
N GLY A 302 7.79 11.90 -29.07
CA GLY A 302 7.62 12.89 -28.00
C GLY A 302 7.01 12.32 -26.71
N LEU A 303 5.91 11.55 -26.81
CA LEU A 303 5.25 10.93 -25.66
C LEU A 303 6.14 9.91 -24.93
N VAL A 304 6.92 9.12 -25.68
CA VAL A 304 7.83 8.11 -25.09
C VAL A 304 9.02 8.81 -24.45
N LYS A 305 9.55 9.85 -25.09
CA LYS A 305 10.59 10.72 -24.54
C LYS A 305 10.15 11.33 -23.21
N GLU A 306 8.96 11.92 -23.16
CA GLU A 306 8.41 12.54 -21.96
C GLU A 306 8.41 11.55 -20.80
N ARG A 307 7.75 10.40 -20.98
CA ARG A 307 7.67 9.34 -19.96
C ARG A 307 9.04 8.84 -19.52
N LEU A 308 9.98 8.66 -20.46
CA LEU A 308 11.34 8.25 -20.13
C LEU A 308 12.03 9.30 -19.26
N VAL A 309 11.95 10.58 -19.61
CA VAL A 309 12.61 11.65 -18.87
C VAL A 309 11.99 11.83 -17.48
N ASP A 310 10.70 11.59 -17.32
CA ASP A 310 10.07 11.63 -15.99
C ASP A 310 10.59 10.48 -15.11
N LEU A 311 10.66 9.25 -15.65
CA LEU A 311 11.25 8.11 -14.94
C LEU A 311 12.72 8.35 -14.59
N MET A 312 13.47 8.99 -15.49
CA MET A 312 14.84 9.42 -15.22
C MET A 312 14.89 10.44 -14.10
N THR A 313 13.98 11.42 -14.08
CA THR A 313 13.90 12.44 -13.03
C THR A 313 13.69 11.79 -11.67
N ASP A 314 12.71 10.88 -11.55
CA ASP A 314 12.39 10.22 -10.29
C ASP A 314 13.51 9.28 -9.84
N SER A 315 14.18 8.62 -10.79
CA SER A 315 15.37 7.83 -10.53
C SER A 315 16.54 8.69 -10.03
N LEU A 316 16.75 9.87 -10.61
CA LEU A 316 17.79 10.81 -10.17
C LEU A 316 17.49 11.39 -8.79
N ARG A 317 16.22 11.71 -8.49
CA ARG A 317 15.78 12.11 -7.14
C ARG A 317 16.08 11.02 -6.11
N ALA A 318 15.71 9.78 -6.41
CA ALA A 318 15.98 8.64 -5.55
C ALA A 318 17.49 8.41 -5.36
N GLN A 319 18.27 8.55 -6.44
CA GLN A 319 19.72 8.40 -6.39
C GLN A 319 20.37 9.50 -5.54
N ILE A 320 19.94 10.76 -5.68
CA ILE A 320 20.41 11.88 -4.85
C ILE A 320 20.14 11.59 -3.37
N LEU A 321 18.93 11.18 -3.02
CA LEU A 321 18.59 10.80 -1.65
C LEU A 321 19.48 9.67 -1.13
N LYS A 322 19.76 8.66 -1.97
CA LYS A 322 20.67 7.56 -1.62
C LYS A 322 22.10 8.02 -1.35
N LEU A 323 22.62 8.92 -2.20
CA LEU A 323 23.93 9.56 -2.00
C LEU A 323 23.99 10.42 -0.73
N LEU A 324 22.84 10.83 -0.21
CA LEU A 324 22.72 11.61 1.03
C LEU A 324 22.39 10.75 2.26
N GLY A 325 22.58 9.42 2.16
CA GLY A 325 22.42 8.49 3.28
C GLY A 325 20.98 8.01 3.51
N TYR A 326 20.09 8.13 2.53
CA TYR A 326 18.76 7.53 2.64
C TYR A 326 18.74 6.13 2.02
N LYS A 327 18.04 5.20 2.67
CA LYS A 327 17.52 4.00 2.00
C LYS A 327 16.28 4.40 1.22
N VAL A 328 16.29 4.19 -0.09
CA VAL A 328 15.24 4.68 -1.00
C VAL A 328 14.66 3.54 -1.81
N ASP A 329 13.35 3.55 -2.00
CA ASP A 329 12.65 2.75 -2.99
C ASP A 329 11.54 3.57 -3.68
N ILE A 330 11.19 3.14 -4.90
CA ILE A 330 10.11 3.73 -5.69
C ILE A 330 9.07 2.64 -5.87
N VAL A 331 7.84 2.92 -5.42
CA VAL A 331 6.74 1.96 -5.46
C VAL A 331 5.55 2.52 -6.21
N GLU A 332 4.67 1.64 -6.66
CA GLU A 332 3.36 2.04 -7.12
C GLU A 332 2.52 2.54 -5.94
N PHE A 333 1.94 3.72 -6.08
CA PHE A 333 1.14 4.40 -5.08
C PHE A 333 -0.34 4.03 -5.18
N ILE A 334 -0.90 4.05 -6.38
CA ILE A 334 -2.29 3.70 -6.64
C ILE A 334 -2.40 3.16 -8.06
N GLY A 335 -3.32 2.22 -8.32
CA GLY A 335 -3.46 1.60 -9.64
C GLY A 335 -3.55 2.62 -10.77
N GLY A 336 -2.91 2.32 -11.90
CA GLY A 336 -2.81 3.21 -13.06
C GLY A 336 -4.16 3.65 -13.65
N GLU A 337 -5.25 2.96 -13.32
CA GLU A 337 -6.64 3.39 -13.61
C GLU A 337 -7.03 4.70 -12.93
N HIS A 338 -6.32 5.09 -11.86
CA HIS A 338 -6.58 6.30 -11.08
C HIS A 338 -5.67 7.48 -11.46
N THR A 339 -4.48 7.22 -11.99
CA THR A 339 -3.55 8.25 -12.46
C THR A 339 -2.45 7.64 -13.34
N ALA A 340 -2.09 8.33 -14.43
CA ALA A 340 -0.93 7.96 -15.25
C ALA A 340 0.42 8.17 -14.52
N ARG A 341 0.37 8.83 -13.35
CA ARG A 341 1.50 9.14 -12.45
C ARG A 341 1.23 8.47 -11.13
N ASN A 342 1.65 7.22 -11.04
CA ASN A 342 1.35 6.32 -9.95
C ASN A 342 2.59 5.98 -9.11
N LEU A 343 3.68 6.74 -9.19
CA LEU A 343 4.89 6.44 -8.43
C LEU A 343 4.95 7.24 -7.11
N LEU A 344 5.46 6.59 -6.08
CA LEU A 344 5.80 7.19 -4.79
C LEU A 344 7.26 6.88 -4.48
N ILE A 345 8.07 7.92 -4.32
CA ILE A 345 9.43 7.84 -3.80
C ILE A 345 9.33 7.79 -2.27
N ARG A 346 9.84 6.72 -1.68
CA ARG A 346 9.94 6.56 -0.23
C ARG A 346 11.41 6.53 0.16
N ALA A 347 11.78 7.38 1.09
CA ALA A 347 13.14 7.46 1.58
C ALA A 347 13.15 7.46 3.10
N VAL A 348 14.05 6.64 3.65
CA VAL A 348 14.23 6.45 5.09
C VAL A 348 15.69 6.75 5.41
N LYS A 349 15.94 7.63 6.37
CA LYS A 349 17.30 7.97 6.78
C LYS A 349 17.99 6.72 7.32
N SER A 350 19.23 6.49 6.87
CA SER A 350 20.01 5.31 7.21
C SER A 350 21.45 5.69 7.48
N ASP A 351 22.13 4.93 8.34
CA ASP A 351 23.57 5.09 8.57
C ASP A 351 24.42 4.31 7.55
N SER A 352 23.81 3.86 6.46
CA SER A 352 24.51 3.11 5.42
C SER A 352 25.49 4.01 4.67
N SER A 353 26.74 3.56 4.54
CA SER A 353 27.74 4.23 3.72
C SER A 353 27.32 4.26 2.25
N VAL A 354 27.52 5.40 1.61
CA VAL A 354 27.32 5.57 0.17
C VAL A 354 28.26 4.64 -0.59
N SER A 355 27.75 3.88 -1.55
CA SER A 355 28.57 3.01 -2.39
C SER A 355 29.21 3.80 -3.52
N ASP A 356 30.50 3.55 -3.81
CA ASP A 356 31.19 4.18 -4.94
C ASP A 356 30.49 3.93 -6.28
N ILE A 357 29.86 2.77 -6.44
CA ILE A 357 29.13 2.43 -7.66
C ILE A 357 27.88 3.30 -7.84
N ASP A 358 27.23 3.69 -6.74
CA ASP A 358 26.06 4.57 -6.76
C ASP A 358 26.47 5.98 -7.18
N ARG A 359 27.62 6.46 -6.68
CA ARG A 359 28.23 7.73 -7.09
C ARG A 359 28.63 7.72 -8.57
N GLN A 360 29.33 6.70 -9.02
CA GLN A 360 29.77 6.59 -10.41
C GLN A 360 28.59 6.53 -11.39
N ARG A 361 27.56 5.72 -11.09
CA ARG A 361 26.34 5.64 -11.92
C ARG A 361 25.61 6.97 -12.03
N TYR A 362 25.52 7.70 -10.93
CA TYR A 362 24.92 9.03 -10.91
C TYR A 362 25.68 9.98 -11.84
N ILE A 363 26.99 10.13 -11.67
CA ILE A 363 27.83 11.00 -12.49
C ILE A 363 27.75 10.60 -13.98
N GLN A 364 27.90 9.31 -14.27
CA GLN A 364 27.83 8.79 -15.64
C GLN A 364 26.49 9.11 -16.30
N MET A 365 25.38 9.01 -15.56
CA MET A 365 24.05 9.35 -16.08
C MET A 365 23.95 10.84 -16.40
N LEU A 366 24.47 11.72 -15.54
CA LEU A 366 24.49 13.17 -15.79
C LEU A 366 25.31 13.51 -17.04
N GLU A 367 26.49 12.91 -17.19
CA GLU A 367 27.40 13.14 -18.32
C GLU A 367 26.81 12.62 -19.64
N GLN A 368 26.31 11.39 -19.67
CA GLN A 368 25.77 10.77 -20.89
C GLN A 368 24.54 11.49 -21.41
N TRP A 369 23.67 11.94 -20.50
CA TRP A 369 22.43 12.64 -20.87
C TRP A 369 22.59 14.16 -20.91
N GLN A 370 23.75 14.68 -20.47
CA GLN A 370 24.05 16.10 -20.38
C GLN A 370 22.99 16.89 -19.59
N VAL A 371 22.59 16.34 -18.44
CA VAL A 371 21.55 16.92 -17.59
C VAL A 371 22.09 17.33 -16.22
N LYS A 372 21.49 18.39 -15.67
CA LYS A 372 21.70 18.88 -14.31
C LYS A 372 20.36 18.90 -13.56
N PRO A 373 20.09 17.91 -12.69
CA PRO A 373 18.85 17.86 -11.92
C PRO A 373 18.71 19.10 -11.04
N TYR A 374 17.52 19.69 -10.98
CA TYR A 374 17.29 20.86 -10.13
C TYR A 374 17.56 20.55 -8.65
N LEU A 375 17.12 19.39 -8.16
CA LEU A 375 17.40 18.93 -6.80
C LEU A 375 18.90 18.92 -6.45
N ALA A 376 19.75 18.53 -7.40
CA ALA A 376 21.20 18.53 -7.20
C ALA A 376 21.77 19.95 -7.01
N THR A 377 21.14 20.95 -7.63
CA THR A 377 21.50 22.36 -7.43
C THR A 377 21.09 22.88 -6.06
N LEU A 378 19.96 22.40 -5.54
CA LEU A 378 19.47 22.78 -4.22
C LEU A 378 20.29 22.16 -3.08
N LEU A 379 20.91 21.00 -3.34
CA LEU A 379 21.63 20.17 -2.37
C LEU A 379 23.14 20.05 -2.69
N GLU A 380 23.71 21.05 -3.37
CA GLU A 380 25.11 21.02 -3.81
C GLU A 380 26.08 20.87 -2.62
N HIS A 381 25.83 21.57 -1.52
CA HIS A 381 26.69 21.50 -0.33
C HIS A 381 26.62 20.13 0.35
N GLU A 382 25.41 19.57 0.45
CA GLU A 382 25.13 18.27 1.05
C GLU A 382 25.74 17.15 0.22
N LEU A 383 25.63 17.22 -1.11
CA LEU A 383 26.23 16.25 -2.02
C LEU A 383 27.76 16.30 -2.00
N LYS A 384 28.36 17.50 -1.94
CA LYS A 384 29.82 17.65 -1.75
C LYS A 384 30.28 17.03 -0.43
N ALA A 385 29.54 17.27 0.65
CA ALA A 385 29.89 16.76 1.96
C ALA A 385 29.74 15.23 2.09
N ALA A 386 28.64 14.67 1.58
CA ALA A 386 28.31 13.25 1.75
C ALA A 386 28.93 12.34 0.68
N ALA A 387 29.04 12.82 -0.57
CA ALA A 387 29.40 12.00 -1.72
C ALA A 387 30.58 12.55 -2.53
N GLN A 388 31.14 13.72 -2.17
CA GLN A 388 32.26 14.34 -2.89
C GLN A 388 31.96 14.57 -4.39
N ILE A 389 30.74 15.00 -4.71
CA ILE A 389 30.29 15.31 -6.08
C ILE A 389 29.90 16.78 -6.19
#